data_AF-I9SXB0-F1
#
_entry.id   AF-I9SXB0-F1
#
_cell.length_a   1.000
_cell.length_b   1.000
_cell.length_c   1.000
_cell.angle_alpha   90.00
_cell.angle_beta   90.00
_cell.angle_gamma   90.00
#
_symmetry.space_group_name_H-M   'P 1'
#
loop_
_entity.id
_entity.type
_entity.pdbx_description
1 polymer ?
#
loop_
_entity_poly.entity_id
_entity_poly.type
_entity_poly.pdbx_seq_one_letter_code
_entity_poly.pdbx_strand_id
1 'polypeptide(L)'
;MFVLGAAFFSVQAQQDKGGISSEMLDQIRQSYQGTSADKALRNAIGNNDIRKLALNQENMTGMDTHFSIRVDSKGITDQKSSGRCWLFTGLNVMRAKAIAKYGLGSFEFSESYPFFYDQLEKANLFLQGVIDTREKPMDDKMVEWLFRNPLSDGGTFTGVADIVGKYGLVPKDIMPETNSSENTARMANLVSLKLREFGLQLRDQFSKGAKAAALEKSKVEMLGTIYRMLVLNLGVPPTEFTWTRYDAGGKPVETEKHTPMTFLKKYGDENLIGNYVMLMNDPSREYYKCYEIDFDRHRYDGKNWTYVNLPVEEIKAMAIASLKDSTMMYFSCDVGKFLHSERGLLDVNNYDYESLMGTTFGMDKKQRIQTFASGSSHAMTLMAVDLDKNGKPVKWMVENSWGAASGYQGHLIMTDKWFDEYMFRLVVETKFTTPKVQEILKQKPIRLPAWDPMFAPEE
;
A
#
# COMPACT_ATOMS: atom_id res chain seq x y z
N MET A 1 -47.71 49.07 32.82
CA MET A 1 -46.23 49.15 32.77
C MET A 1 -45.76 47.88 32.05
N PHE A 2 -45.58 47.98 30.74
CA PHE A 2 -45.16 46.85 29.88
C PHE A 2 -43.64 46.78 29.89
N VAL A 3 -43.07 45.61 30.18
CA VAL A 3 -41.65 45.33 29.94
C VAL A 3 -41.59 44.18 28.94
N LEU A 4 -41.26 44.53 27.69
CA LEU A 4 -40.90 43.58 26.64
C LEU A 4 -39.52 43.00 26.94
N GLY A 5 -39.42 41.68 27.04
CA GLY A 5 -38.16 40.95 26.97
C GLY A 5 -37.73 40.78 25.51
N ALA A 6 -36.60 41.37 25.13
CA ALA A 6 -35.99 41.16 23.83
C ALA A 6 -35.18 39.86 23.85
N ALA A 7 -35.60 38.88 23.05
CA ALA A 7 -34.81 37.69 22.76
C ALA A 7 -33.70 38.05 21.75
N PHE A 8 -32.45 37.97 22.17
CA PHE A 8 -31.30 38.06 21.26
C PHE A 8 -31.15 36.73 20.51
N PHE A 9 -31.65 36.70 19.27
CA PHE A 9 -31.20 35.70 18.29
C PHE A 9 -29.80 36.11 17.81
N SER A 10 -28.79 35.37 18.23
CA SER A 10 -27.46 35.40 17.62
C SER A 10 -27.55 34.77 16.23
N VAL A 11 -27.88 35.60 15.23
CA VAL A 11 -27.63 35.28 13.82
C VAL A 11 -26.12 35.20 13.67
N GLN A 12 -25.58 33.97 13.56
CA GLN A 12 -24.21 33.80 13.08
C GLN A 12 -24.17 34.39 11.67
N ALA A 13 -23.52 35.56 11.54
CA ALA A 13 -23.21 36.14 10.25
C ALA A 13 -22.29 35.16 9.51
N GLN A 14 -22.86 34.37 8.61
CA GLN A 14 -22.12 33.73 7.54
C GLN A 14 -21.34 34.85 6.85
N GLN A 15 -20.01 34.79 6.82
CA GLN A 15 -19.22 35.86 6.22
C GLN A 15 -19.57 35.94 4.73
N ASP A 16 -20.31 36.97 4.31
CA ASP A 16 -20.65 37.22 2.90
C ASP A 16 -19.41 37.43 2.01
N LYS A 17 -18.25 37.68 2.62
CA LYS A 17 -16.97 37.85 1.91
C LYS A 17 -16.41 36.50 1.48
N GLY A 18 -16.39 36.27 0.18
CA GLY A 18 -15.78 35.09 -0.46
C GLY A 18 -16.77 34.09 -1.07
N GLY A 19 -18.08 34.31 -0.92
CA GLY A 19 -19.11 33.53 -1.63
C GLY A 19 -19.24 33.92 -3.11
N ILE A 20 -19.88 33.05 -3.90
CA ILE A 20 -20.27 33.37 -5.28
C ILE A 20 -21.46 34.33 -5.21
N SER A 21 -21.24 35.61 -5.49
CA SER A 21 -22.33 36.60 -5.59
C SER A 21 -23.16 36.36 -6.86
N SER A 22 -24.36 36.94 -6.92
CA SER A 22 -25.21 36.88 -8.12
C SER A 22 -24.49 37.44 -9.35
N GLU A 23 -23.78 38.55 -9.19
CA GLU A 23 -23.01 39.19 -10.26
C GLU A 23 -21.85 38.30 -10.72
N MET A 24 -21.15 37.65 -9.78
CA MET A 24 -20.09 36.69 -10.11
C MET A 24 -20.66 35.47 -10.84
N LEU A 25 -21.80 34.94 -10.40
CA LEU A 25 -22.44 33.79 -11.04
C LEU A 25 -22.86 34.13 -12.48
N ASP A 26 -23.38 35.33 -12.71
CA ASP A 26 -23.75 35.77 -14.05
C ASP A 26 -22.52 35.92 -14.96
N GLN A 27 -21.38 36.38 -14.42
CA GLN A 27 -20.09 36.36 -15.15
C GLN A 27 -19.62 34.93 -15.45
N ILE A 28 -19.72 34.00 -14.49
CA ILE A 28 -19.36 32.59 -14.69
C ILE A 28 -20.24 31.95 -15.78
N ARG A 29 -21.55 32.22 -15.78
CA ARG A 29 -22.45 31.69 -16.82
C ARG A 29 -22.08 32.17 -18.23
N GLN A 30 -21.58 33.40 -18.36
CA GLN A 30 -21.13 33.95 -19.64
C GLN A 30 -19.88 33.25 -20.19
N SER A 31 -19.09 32.55 -19.35
CA SER A 31 -17.95 31.78 -19.84
C SER A 31 -18.38 30.50 -20.58
N TYR A 32 -19.60 30.00 -20.33
CA TYR A 32 -20.15 28.84 -21.05
C TYR A 32 -20.88 29.28 -22.31
N GLN A 33 -20.28 29.03 -23.46
CA GLN A 33 -20.82 29.44 -24.77
C GLN A 33 -22.05 28.62 -25.18
N GLY A 34 -22.22 27.40 -24.66
CA GLY A 34 -23.37 26.54 -24.96
C GLY A 34 -23.47 26.17 -26.44
N THR A 35 -22.33 26.00 -27.11
CA THR A 35 -22.24 25.67 -28.53
C THR A 35 -22.89 24.32 -28.85
N SER A 36 -23.12 24.02 -30.13
CA SER A 36 -23.56 22.69 -30.54
C SER A 36 -22.59 21.58 -30.10
N ALA A 37 -21.28 21.87 -30.11
CA ALA A 37 -20.24 20.98 -29.59
C ALA A 37 -20.40 20.78 -28.08
N ASP A 38 -20.55 21.85 -27.28
CA ASP A 38 -20.76 21.74 -25.83
C ASP A 38 -22.01 20.94 -25.47
N LYS A 39 -23.10 21.13 -26.24
CA LYS A 39 -24.34 20.37 -26.05
C LYS A 39 -24.14 18.89 -26.37
N ALA A 40 -23.40 18.57 -27.43
CA ALA A 40 -23.07 17.20 -27.79
C ALA A 40 -22.20 16.53 -26.71
N LEU A 41 -21.14 17.22 -26.25
CA LEU A 41 -20.27 16.75 -25.17
C LEU A 41 -21.04 16.53 -23.87
N ARG A 42 -21.90 17.47 -23.46
CA ARG A 42 -22.75 17.33 -22.28
C ARG A 42 -23.67 16.11 -22.37
N ASN A 43 -24.29 15.88 -23.53
CA ASN A 43 -25.14 14.71 -23.73
C ASN A 43 -24.32 13.40 -23.70
N ALA A 44 -23.12 13.39 -24.28
CA ALA A 44 -22.24 12.22 -24.26
C ALA A 44 -21.77 11.91 -22.84
N ILE A 45 -21.19 12.88 -22.13
CA ILE A 45 -20.70 12.73 -20.76
C ILE A 45 -21.84 12.36 -19.80
N GLY A 46 -23.02 13.00 -19.93
CA GLY A 46 -24.16 12.73 -19.05
C GLY A 46 -24.77 11.33 -19.18
N ASN A 47 -24.44 10.57 -20.23
CA ASN A 47 -25.00 9.23 -20.48
C ASN A 47 -23.95 8.11 -20.51
N ASN A 48 -22.66 8.40 -20.31
CA ASN A 48 -21.58 7.41 -20.45
C ASN A 48 -20.52 7.54 -19.35
N ASP A 49 -19.71 6.49 -19.13
CA ASP A 49 -18.49 6.58 -18.31
C ASP A 49 -17.49 7.51 -19.02
N ILE A 50 -17.08 8.57 -18.32
CA ILE A 50 -16.16 9.57 -18.86
C ILE A 50 -14.82 8.97 -19.30
N ARG A 51 -14.35 7.90 -18.65
CA ARG A 51 -13.10 7.21 -19.02
C ARG A 51 -13.18 6.58 -20.41
N LYS A 52 -14.37 6.10 -20.80
CA LYS A 52 -14.59 5.55 -22.14
C LYS A 52 -14.59 6.63 -23.21
N LEU A 53 -15.06 7.84 -22.86
CA LEU A 53 -15.05 8.99 -23.76
C LEU A 53 -13.66 9.61 -23.89
N ALA A 54 -12.88 9.60 -22.80
CA ALA A 54 -11.52 10.12 -22.76
C ALA A 54 -10.47 9.10 -23.26
N LEU A 55 -10.85 7.85 -23.55
CA LEU A 55 -9.90 6.84 -24.02
C LEU A 55 -9.17 7.33 -25.28
N ASN A 56 -7.84 7.46 -25.19
CA ASN A 56 -7.03 7.95 -26.29
C ASN A 56 -6.85 6.86 -27.36
N GLN A 57 -7.55 7.02 -28.49
CA GLN A 57 -7.49 6.07 -29.60
C GLN A 57 -6.10 5.98 -30.25
N GLU A 58 -5.32 7.05 -30.22
CA GLU A 58 -3.94 7.03 -30.73
C GLU A 58 -3.04 6.10 -29.89
N ASN A 59 -3.38 5.92 -28.61
CA ASN A 59 -2.68 5.01 -27.71
C ASN A 59 -3.18 3.56 -27.78
N MET A 60 -4.16 3.25 -28.64
CA MET A 60 -4.73 1.90 -28.80
C MET A 60 -3.94 1.00 -29.76
N THR A 61 -2.76 1.46 -30.22
CA THR A 61 -1.83 0.63 -30.98
C THR A 61 -1.38 -0.60 -30.18
N GLY A 62 -0.92 -1.64 -30.90
CA GLY A 62 -0.51 -2.91 -30.30
C GLY A 62 0.53 -2.72 -29.19
N MET A 63 0.31 -3.37 -28.05
CA MET A 63 1.26 -3.33 -26.93
C MET A 63 2.36 -4.35 -27.18
N ASP A 64 3.60 -3.88 -27.32
CA ASP A 64 4.75 -4.77 -27.36
C ASP A 64 4.97 -5.41 -25.97
N THR A 65 4.88 -6.72 -25.90
CA THR A 65 5.02 -7.52 -24.67
C THR A 65 6.41 -8.16 -24.52
N HIS A 66 7.34 -7.87 -25.42
CA HIS A 66 8.73 -8.30 -25.30
C HIS A 66 9.46 -7.50 -24.22
N PHE A 67 10.36 -8.14 -23.49
CA PHE A 67 11.25 -7.50 -22.51
C PHE A 67 12.65 -8.08 -22.65
N SER A 68 13.66 -7.23 -22.77
CA SER A 68 15.06 -7.65 -22.84
C SER A 68 15.56 -8.34 -21.56
N ILE A 69 14.99 -8.00 -20.39
CA ILE A 69 15.30 -8.62 -19.10
C ILE A 69 14.00 -8.93 -18.37
N ARG A 70 13.77 -10.21 -18.03
CA ARG A 70 12.61 -10.68 -17.25
C ARG A 70 13.04 -11.76 -16.27
N VAL A 71 12.58 -11.63 -15.03
CA VAL A 71 12.75 -12.65 -13.99
C VAL A 71 11.69 -13.73 -14.14
N ASP A 72 12.10 -14.99 -14.06
CA ASP A 72 11.19 -16.14 -14.09
C ASP A 72 10.45 -16.31 -12.75
N SER A 73 9.12 -16.34 -12.80
CA SER A 73 8.22 -16.62 -11.67
C SER A 73 6.98 -17.35 -12.17
N LYS A 74 6.26 -18.00 -11.25
CA LYS A 74 5.07 -18.80 -11.53
C LYS A 74 4.03 -18.64 -10.43
N GLY A 75 2.76 -18.75 -10.82
CA GLY A 75 1.61 -18.85 -9.91
C GLY A 75 0.98 -17.50 -9.56
N ILE A 76 0.53 -16.71 -10.54
CA ILE A 76 -0.10 -15.40 -10.28
C ILE A 76 -1.11 -15.46 -9.13
N THR A 77 -0.93 -14.55 -8.17
CA THR A 77 -1.73 -14.50 -6.94
C THR A 77 -2.94 -13.59 -7.08
N ASP A 78 -3.90 -13.70 -6.17
CA ASP A 78 -5.11 -12.89 -6.17
C ASP A 78 -5.51 -12.53 -4.72
N GLN A 79 -5.40 -11.24 -4.38
CA GLN A 79 -5.74 -10.71 -3.06
C GLN A 79 -7.24 -10.53 -2.86
N LYS A 80 -8.04 -10.64 -3.93
CA LYS A 80 -9.49 -10.40 -3.92
C LYS A 80 -9.83 -9.03 -3.33
N SER A 81 -10.89 -8.94 -2.53
CA SER A 81 -11.37 -7.71 -1.91
C SER A 81 -10.71 -7.48 -0.55
N SER A 82 -9.37 -7.34 -0.56
CA SER A 82 -8.58 -7.04 0.63
C SER A 82 -7.45 -6.05 0.32
N GLY A 83 -7.00 -5.28 1.31
CA GLY A 83 -5.90 -4.32 1.19
C GLY A 83 -4.50 -4.94 1.31
N ARG A 84 -4.35 -6.24 1.04
CA ARG A 84 -3.14 -7.03 1.35
C ARG A 84 -2.04 -6.97 0.27
N CYS A 85 -2.13 -6.08 -0.71
CA CYS A 85 -1.20 -6.00 -1.84
C CYS A 85 0.28 -5.95 -1.45
N TRP A 86 0.61 -5.23 -0.37
CA TRP A 86 1.95 -5.16 0.21
C TRP A 86 2.48 -6.53 0.64
N LEU A 87 1.62 -7.33 1.26
CA LEU A 87 1.96 -8.65 1.76
C LEU A 87 2.13 -9.63 0.61
N PHE A 88 1.18 -9.68 -0.32
CA PHE A 88 1.28 -10.49 -1.55
C PHE A 88 2.58 -10.16 -2.30
N THR A 89 2.86 -8.88 -2.50
CA THR A 89 4.09 -8.42 -3.17
C THR A 89 5.36 -8.89 -2.45
N GLY A 90 5.41 -8.74 -1.12
CA GLY A 90 6.55 -9.18 -0.32
C GLY A 90 6.75 -10.70 -0.36
N LEU A 91 5.68 -11.48 -0.31
CA LEU A 91 5.74 -12.93 -0.43
C LEU A 91 6.11 -13.37 -1.85
N ASN A 92 5.66 -12.67 -2.89
CA ASN A 92 6.03 -12.93 -4.28
C ASN A 92 7.54 -12.75 -4.52
N VAL A 93 8.16 -11.72 -3.94
CA VAL A 93 9.62 -11.54 -3.98
C VAL A 93 10.34 -12.75 -3.37
N MET A 94 9.90 -13.23 -2.21
CA MET A 94 10.49 -14.40 -1.57
C MET A 94 10.23 -15.69 -2.34
N ARG A 95 9.02 -15.88 -2.88
CA ARG A 95 8.65 -17.14 -3.55
C ARG A 95 9.43 -17.33 -4.84
N ALA A 96 9.73 -16.25 -5.57
CA ALA A 96 10.49 -16.34 -6.81
C ALA A 96 11.87 -16.98 -6.55
N LYS A 97 12.53 -16.57 -5.45
CA LYS A 97 13.78 -17.18 -4.99
C LYS A 97 13.61 -18.64 -4.58
N ALA A 98 12.53 -18.97 -3.87
CA ALA A 98 12.23 -20.35 -3.48
C ALA A 98 11.99 -21.25 -4.71
N ILE A 99 11.23 -20.78 -5.69
CA ILE A 99 10.96 -21.47 -6.96
C ILE A 99 12.27 -21.74 -7.69
N ALA A 100 13.11 -20.72 -7.86
CA ALA A 100 14.40 -20.85 -8.53
C ALA A 100 15.35 -21.81 -7.80
N LYS A 101 15.48 -21.68 -6.48
CA LYS A 101 16.41 -22.48 -5.65
C LYS A 101 16.02 -23.96 -5.58
N TYR A 102 14.72 -24.26 -5.50
CA TYR A 102 14.22 -25.62 -5.25
C TYR A 102 13.57 -26.28 -6.47
N GLY A 103 13.56 -25.61 -7.62
CA GLY A 103 12.96 -26.14 -8.86
C GLY A 103 11.45 -26.40 -8.72
N LEU A 104 10.75 -25.52 -8.00
CA LEU A 104 9.32 -25.70 -7.72
C LEU A 104 8.47 -25.47 -8.99
N GLY A 105 7.27 -26.05 -9.00
CA GLY A 105 6.20 -25.68 -9.91
C GLY A 105 5.57 -24.34 -9.54
N SER A 106 4.24 -24.24 -9.67
CA SER A 106 3.49 -23.15 -9.04
C SER A 106 3.58 -23.30 -7.52
N PHE A 107 3.96 -22.24 -6.81
CA PHE A 107 4.09 -22.23 -5.36
C PHE A 107 3.67 -20.89 -4.79
N GLU A 108 3.01 -20.93 -3.64
CA GLU A 108 2.57 -19.77 -2.87
C GLU A 108 2.84 -20.02 -1.39
N PHE A 109 3.36 -18.99 -0.71
CA PHE A 109 3.26 -18.91 0.74
C PHE A 109 1.82 -18.53 1.11
N SER A 110 1.35 -18.95 2.28
CA SER A 110 0.06 -18.48 2.80
C SER A 110 0.14 -16.98 3.06
N GLU A 111 -0.71 -16.19 2.42
CA GLU A 111 -0.89 -14.78 2.75
C GLU A 111 -1.75 -14.59 4.01
N SER A 112 -2.74 -15.46 4.24
CA SER A 112 -3.58 -15.46 5.44
C SER A 112 -2.78 -15.64 6.74
N TYR A 113 -1.72 -16.45 6.73
CA TYR A 113 -0.88 -16.71 7.91
C TYR A 113 -0.20 -15.44 8.47
N PRO A 114 0.66 -14.73 7.71
CA PRO A 114 1.24 -13.48 8.19
C PRO A 114 0.17 -12.39 8.34
N PHE A 115 -0.90 -12.39 7.54
CA PHE A 115 -1.99 -11.42 7.73
C PHE A 115 -2.68 -11.58 9.10
N PHE A 116 -2.89 -12.81 9.60
CA PHE A 116 -3.40 -13.04 10.95
C PHE A 116 -2.56 -12.31 12.01
N TYR A 117 -1.24 -12.50 11.97
CA TYR A 117 -0.34 -11.92 12.96
C TYR A 117 -0.17 -10.41 12.78
N ASP A 118 -0.21 -9.93 11.54
CA ASP A 118 -0.25 -8.50 11.24
C ASP A 118 -1.43 -7.81 11.93
N GLN A 119 -2.63 -8.34 11.77
CA GLN A 119 -3.84 -7.76 12.38
C GLN A 119 -3.78 -7.82 13.92
N LEU A 120 -3.21 -8.89 14.49
CA LEU A 120 -3.03 -9.01 15.94
C LEU A 120 -1.98 -8.02 16.48
N GLU A 121 -0.87 -7.85 15.78
CA GLU A 121 0.20 -6.92 16.18
C GLU A 121 -0.19 -5.46 16.00
N LYS A 122 -0.94 -5.12 14.94
CA LYS A 122 -1.53 -3.79 14.77
C LYS A 122 -2.56 -3.47 15.86
N ALA A 123 -3.39 -4.45 16.25
CA ALA A 123 -4.27 -4.31 17.39
C ALA A 123 -3.49 -4.00 18.69
N ASN A 124 -2.39 -4.70 18.93
CA ASN A 124 -1.50 -4.42 20.07
C ASN A 124 -0.83 -3.04 19.97
N LEU A 125 -0.35 -2.66 18.79
CA LEU A 125 0.23 -1.34 18.52
C LEU A 125 -0.76 -0.22 18.84
N PHE A 126 -2.02 -0.34 18.41
CA PHE A 126 -3.06 0.62 18.73
C PHE A 126 -3.31 0.70 20.25
N LEU A 127 -3.56 -0.43 20.92
CA LEU A 127 -3.87 -0.44 22.35
C LEU A 127 -2.70 0.10 23.19
N GLN A 128 -1.48 -0.25 22.82
CA GLN A 128 -0.29 0.30 23.48
C GLN A 128 -0.14 1.80 23.20
N GLY A 129 -0.38 2.27 21.97
CA GLY A 129 -0.41 3.69 21.66
C GLY A 129 -1.43 4.47 22.48
N VAL A 130 -2.59 3.87 22.76
CA VAL A 130 -3.60 4.45 23.66
C VAL A 130 -3.10 4.51 25.11
N ILE A 131 -2.42 3.47 25.59
CA ILE A 131 -1.80 3.48 26.92
C ILE A 131 -0.71 4.56 27.01
N ASP A 132 0.12 4.70 25.99
CA ASP A 132 1.22 5.67 25.97
C ASP A 132 0.69 7.12 25.94
N THR A 133 -0.48 7.33 25.35
CA THR A 133 -1.14 8.65 25.23
C THR A 133 -2.29 8.86 26.23
N ARG A 134 -2.42 7.99 27.25
CA ARG A 134 -3.53 8.00 28.22
C ARG A 134 -3.72 9.31 28.98
N GLU A 135 -2.65 10.10 29.16
CA GLU A 135 -2.65 11.39 29.87
C GLU A 135 -3.09 12.57 28.98
N LYS A 136 -3.11 12.38 27.66
CA LYS A 136 -3.48 13.41 26.68
C LYS A 136 -4.99 13.48 26.49
N PRO A 137 -5.57 14.64 26.13
CA PRO A 137 -6.99 14.75 25.81
C PRO A 137 -7.35 14.06 24.49
N MET A 138 -8.65 13.84 24.24
CA MET A 138 -9.13 13.14 23.03
C MET A 138 -8.90 13.90 21.72
N ASP A 139 -8.75 15.23 21.78
CA ASP A 139 -8.48 16.13 20.66
C ASP A 139 -6.97 16.38 20.43
N ASP A 140 -6.09 15.71 21.19
CA ASP A 140 -4.67 15.65 20.84
C ASP A 140 -4.53 14.92 19.49
N LYS A 141 -3.74 15.50 18.58
CA LYS A 141 -3.58 14.97 17.21
C LYS A 141 -3.18 13.51 17.14
N MET A 142 -2.33 13.03 18.06
CA MET A 142 -1.91 11.63 18.08
C MET A 142 -3.06 10.74 18.57
N VAL A 143 -3.79 11.17 19.59
CA VAL A 143 -4.97 10.44 20.09
C VAL A 143 -6.03 10.37 19.00
N GLU A 144 -6.34 11.50 18.36
CA GLU A 144 -7.28 11.55 17.23
C GLU A 144 -6.83 10.60 16.09
N TRP A 145 -5.55 10.65 15.71
CA TRP A 145 -5.00 9.79 14.67
C TRP A 145 -5.11 8.30 15.01
N LEU A 146 -4.79 7.90 16.24
CA LEU A 146 -4.93 6.51 16.71
C LEU A 146 -6.39 6.03 16.60
N PHE A 147 -7.35 6.83 17.06
CA PHE A 147 -8.77 6.45 17.02
C PHE A 147 -9.38 6.50 15.61
N ARG A 148 -8.81 7.29 14.70
CA ARG A 148 -9.13 7.24 13.26
C ARG A 148 -8.57 5.98 12.60
N ASN A 149 -7.39 5.52 13.01
CA ASN A 149 -6.65 4.42 12.38
C ASN A 149 -6.37 3.25 13.35
N PRO A 150 -7.39 2.61 13.96
CA PRO A 150 -7.15 1.54 14.93
C PRO A 150 -6.62 0.25 14.31
N LEU A 151 -6.92 0.02 13.04
CA LEU A 151 -6.56 -1.16 12.26
C LEU A 151 -6.67 -0.82 10.78
N SER A 152 -5.86 -1.48 9.96
CA SER A 152 -5.95 -1.42 8.50
C SER A 152 -5.35 -2.69 7.89
N ASP A 153 -5.73 -3.03 6.65
CA ASP A 153 -5.15 -4.18 5.95
C ASP A 153 -3.74 -3.87 5.43
N GLY A 154 -3.58 -2.66 4.91
CA GLY A 154 -2.44 -2.14 4.19
C GLY A 154 -1.17 -2.03 5.01
N GLY A 155 -0.06 -1.78 4.33
CA GLY A 155 1.23 -1.87 4.96
C GLY A 155 2.41 -1.63 4.03
N THR A 156 3.59 -1.90 4.57
CA THR A 156 4.87 -1.71 3.87
C THR A 156 5.73 -2.97 3.94
N PHE A 157 6.79 -3.02 3.13
CA PHE A 157 7.73 -4.14 3.18
C PHE A 157 8.39 -4.32 4.56
N THR A 158 8.56 -3.25 5.33
CA THR A 158 9.03 -3.34 6.72
C THR A 158 8.10 -4.21 7.56
N GLY A 159 6.79 -4.08 7.37
CA GLY A 159 5.80 -4.96 7.97
C GLY A 159 5.96 -6.41 7.59
N VAL A 160 6.28 -6.70 6.32
CA VAL A 160 6.50 -8.08 5.86
C VAL A 160 7.68 -8.66 6.62
N ALA A 161 8.77 -7.91 6.68
CA ALA A 161 9.99 -8.32 7.35
C ALA A 161 9.79 -8.50 8.87
N ASP A 162 9.06 -7.60 9.54
CA ASP A 162 8.76 -7.68 10.97
C ASP A 162 7.88 -8.88 11.31
N ILE A 163 6.80 -9.11 10.56
CA ILE A 163 5.86 -10.21 10.82
C ILE A 163 6.48 -11.55 10.45
N VAL A 164 7.06 -11.68 9.26
CA VAL A 164 7.69 -12.92 8.81
C VAL A 164 8.90 -13.26 9.68
N GLY A 165 9.73 -12.29 10.04
CA GLY A 165 10.89 -12.51 10.91
C GLY A 165 10.53 -12.99 12.32
N LYS A 166 9.32 -12.67 12.82
CA LYS A 166 8.84 -13.08 14.15
C LYS A 166 8.03 -14.38 14.14
N TYR A 167 7.20 -14.59 13.11
CA TYR A 167 6.20 -15.66 13.07
C TYR A 167 6.47 -16.72 12.00
N GLY A 168 7.41 -16.49 11.10
CA GLY A 168 7.78 -17.43 10.05
C GLY A 168 6.84 -17.40 8.85
N LEU A 169 6.90 -18.46 8.04
CA LEU A 169 6.06 -18.66 6.86
C LEU A 169 5.48 -20.06 6.87
N VAL A 170 4.34 -20.23 6.20
CA VAL A 170 3.79 -21.54 5.88
C VAL A 170 3.41 -21.58 4.39
N PRO A 171 3.41 -22.76 3.75
CA PRO A 171 2.79 -22.95 2.45
C PRO A 171 1.30 -22.59 2.45
N LYS A 172 0.77 -22.15 1.30
CA LYS A 172 -0.66 -21.78 1.16
C LYS A 172 -1.63 -22.91 1.48
N ASP A 173 -1.27 -24.15 1.18
CA ASP A 173 -2.07 -25.34 1.48
C ASP A 173 -2.13 -25.70 2.97
N ILE A 174 -1.20 -25.18 3.78
CA ILE A 174 -1.17 -25.40 5.24
C ILE A 174 -2.09 -24.40 5.98
N MET A 175 -2.20 -23.16 5.49
CA MET A 175 -3.19 -22.20 5.97
C MET A 175 -3.84 -21.50 4.77
N PRO A 176 -4.95 -22.06 4.24
CA PRO A 176 -5.60 -21.52 3.06
C PRO A 176 -6.31 -20.20 3.36
N GLU A 177 -6.72 -19.54 2.28
CA GLU A 177 -7.62 -18.39 2.34
C GLU A 177 -9.00 -18.78 2.88
N THR A 178 -9.68 -17.80 3.45
CA THR A 178 -11.04 -17.88 4.01
C THR A 178 -11.90 -16.82 3.33
N ASN A 179 -13.22 -16.86 3.57
CA ASN A 179 -14.08 -15.78 3.10
C ASN A 179 -13.64 -14.40 3.61
N SER A 180 -13.23 -14.31 4.88
CA SER A 180 -12.84 -13.04 5.48
C SER A 180 -11.46 -12.57 5.03
N SER A 181 -10.53 -13.46 4.69
CA SER A 181 -9.23 -13.03 4.14
C SER A 181 -9.37 -12.53 2.70
N GLU A 182 -10.28 -13.09 1.90
CA GLU A 182 -10.59 -12.61 0.55
C GLU A 182 -11.59 -11.42 0.51
N ASN A 183 -12.21 -11.09 1.65
CA ASN A 183 -13.17 -10.00 1.81
C ASN A 183 -13.13 -9.41 3.23
N THR A 184 -12.10 -8.61 3.51
CA THR A 184 -11.71 -8.21 4.88
C THR A 184 -12.59 -7.15 5.51
N ALA A 185 -13.30 -6.36 4.70
CA ALA A 185 -14.03 -5.17 5.16
C ALA A 185 -14.94 -5.42 6.37
N ARG A 186 -15.66 -6.54 6.41
CA ARG A 186 -16.55 -6.87 7.54
C ARG A 186 -15.77 -7.19 8.81
N MET A 187 -14.74 -8.02 8.71
CA MET A 187 -13.88 -8.38 9.84
C MET A 187 -13.16 -7.14 10.38
N ALA A 188 -12.49 -6.38 9.50
CA ALA A 188 -11.72 -5.20 9.84
C ALA A 188 -12.59 -4.15 10.56
N ASN A 189 -13.83 -3.94 10.12
CA ASN A 189 -14.77 -3.03 10.76
C ASN A 189 -15.15 -3.46 12.18
N LEU A 190 -15.43 -4.75 12.40
CA LEU A 190 -15.78 -5.28 13.72
C LEU A 190 -14.59 -5.24 14.69
N VAL A 191 -13.40 -5.62 14.22
CA VAL A 191 -12.16 -5.55 15.01
C VAL A 191 -11.85 -4.10 15.36
N SER A 192 -11.91 -3.18 14.39
CA SER A 192 -11.71 -1.74 14.60
C SER A 192 -12.69 -1.15 15.61
N LEU A 193 -13.97 -1.51 15.51
CA LEU A 193 -14.99 -1.07 16.47
C LEU A 193 -14.65 -1.54 17.89
N LYS A 194 -14.25 -2.81 18.04
CA LYS A 194 -13.86 -3.37 19.34
C LYS A 194 -12.59 -2.73 19.89
N LEU A 195 -11.61 -2.45 19.03
CA LEU A 195 -10.39 -1.74 19.42
C LEU A 195 -10.70 -0.34 19.93
N ARG A 196 -11.56 0.43 19.26
CA ARG A 196 -11.98 1.75 19.75
C ARG A 196 -12.67 1.65 21.13
N GLU A 197 -13.54 0.66 21.33
CA GLU A 197 -14.16 0.40 22.63
C GLU A 197 -13.10 0.11 23.72
N PHE A 198 -12.15 -0.77 23.42
CA PHE A 198 -11.05 -1.11 24.33
C PHE A 198 -10.13 0.08 24.61
N GLY A 199 -9.84 0.92 23.62
CA GLY A 199 -9.09 2.15 23.80
C GLY A 199 -9.78 3.11 24.78
N LEU A 200 -11.09 3.27 24.68
CA LEU A 200 -11.87 4.08 25.64
C LEU A 200 -11.84 3.45 27.05
N GLN A 201 -11.97 2.13 27.15
CA GLN A 201 -11.92 1.41 28.43
C GLN A 201 -10.56 1.56 29.12
N LEU A 202 -9.44 1.46 28.39
CA LEU A 202 -8.10 1.66 28.96
C LEU A 202 -7.91 3.09 29.50
N ARG A 203 -8.43 4.09 28.78
CA ARG A 203 -8.38 5.49 29.20
C ARG A 203 -9.25 5.76 30.43
N ASP A 204 -10.43 5.14 30.50
CA ASP A 204 -11.30 5.21 31.69
C ASP A 204 -10.71 4.47 32.90
N GLN A 205 -10.07 3.32 32.70
CA GLN A 205 -9.32 2.64 33.76
C GLN A 205 -8.23 3.55 34.33
N PHE A 206 -7.47 4.22 33.46
CA PHE A 206 -6.46 5.18 33.87
C PHE A 206 -7.06 6.37 34.64
N SER A 207 -8.17 6.95 34.16
CA SER A 207 -8.84 8.08 34.85
C SER A 207 -9.37 7.69 36.23
N LYS A 208 -9.73 6.42 36.43
CA LYS A 208 -10.10 5.82 37.73
C LYS A 208 -8.92 5.41 38.60
N GLY A 209 -7.69 5.69 38.19
CA GLY A 209 -6.48 5.49 38.98
C GLY A 209 -5.72 4.19 38.72
N ALA A 210 -6.08 3.41 37.69
CA ALA A 210 -5.33 2.22 37.31
C ALA A 210 -3.88 2.58 36.96
N LYS A 211 -2.95 1.75 37.44
CA LYS A 211 -1.51 1.89 37.16
C LYS A 211 -1.11 1.07 35.94
N ALA A 212 0.08 1.33 35.41
CA ALA A 212 0.60 0.69 34.19
C ALA A 212 0.45 -0.85 34.18
N ALA A 213 0.77 -1.54 35.30
CA ALA A 213 0.64 -2.99 35.38
C ALA A 213 -0.81 -3.49 35.24
N ALA A 214 -1.79 -2.73 35.74
CA ALA A 214 -3.21 -3.08 35.59
C ALA A 214 -3.69 -2.85 34.15
N LEU A 215 -3.25 -1.76 33.51
CA LEU A 215 -3.54 -1.49 32.09
C LEU A 215 -2.93 -2.56 31.18
N GLU A 216 -1.71 -3.01 31.47
CA GLU A 216 -1.06 -4.08 30.71
C GLU A 216 -1.83 -5.40 30.83
N LYS A 217 -2.30 -5.75 32.04
CA LYS A 217 -3.14 -6.93 32.23
C LYS A 217 -4.45 -6.83 31.44
N SER A 218 -5.13 -5.68 31.49
CA SER A 218 -6.33 -5.43 30.68
C SER A 218 -6.04 -5.58 29.18
N LYS A 219 -4.93 -5.03 28.70
CA LYS A 219 -4.52 -5.13 27.28
C LYS A 219 -4.36 -6.59 26.85
N VAL A 220 -3.77 -7.46 27.67
CA VAL A 220 -3.64 -8.90 27.38
C VAL A 220 -5.01 -9.58 27.24
N GLU A 221 -5.95 -9.30 28.15
CA GLU A 221 -7.32 -9.83 28.08
C GLU A 221 -8.06 -9.33 26.83
N MET A 222 -7.90 -8.04 26.50
CA MET A 222 -8.43 -7.42 25.29
C MET A 222 -7.86 -8.07 24.01
N LEU A 223 -6.55 -8.28 23.95
CA LEU A 223 -5.90 -8.97 22.83
C LEU A 223 -6.34 -10.44 22.72
N GLY A 224 -6.65 -11.12 23.83
CA GLY A 224 -7.28 -12.44 23.79
C GLY A 224 -8.65 -12.42 23.09
N THR A 225 -9.43 -11.36 23.27
CA THR A 225 -10.69 -11.16 22.54
C THR A 225 -10.44 -10.92 21.05
N ILE A 226 -9.47 -10.07 20.70
CA ILE A 226 -9.08 -9.83 19.30
C ILE A 226 -8.59 -11.11 18.63
N TYR A 227 -7.71 -11.87 19.29
CA TYR A 227 -7.23 -13.17 18.82
C TYR A 227 -8.40 -14.11 18.49
N ARG A 228 -9.40 -14.21 19.39
CA ARG A 228 -10.61 -15.01 19.13
C ARG A 228 -11.36 -14.52 17.90
N MET A 229 -11.51 -13.22 17.71
CA MET A 229 -12.16 -12.65 16.52
C MET A 229 -11.39 -13.01 15.24
N LEU A 230 -10.06 -12.91 15.25
CA LEU A 230 -9.22 -13.29 14.11
C LEU A 230 -9.32 -14.79 13.82
N VAL A 231 -9.26 -15.65 14.83
CA VAL A 231 -9.39 -17.12 14.65
C VAL A 231 -10.72 -17.50 14.01
N LEU A 232 -11.82 -16.85 14.43
CA LEU A 232 -13.15 -17.11 13.85
C LEU A 232 -13.27 -16.67 12.38
N ASN A 233 -12.40 -15.78 11.90
CA ASN A 233 -12.45 -15.26 10.55
C ASN A 233 -11.39 -15.88 9.64
N LEU A 234 -10.18 -16.10 10.13
CA LEU A 234 -8.98 -16.44 9.36
C LEU A 234 -8.48 -17.86 9.64
N GLY A 235 -9.04 -18.55 10.65
CA GLY A 235 -8.58 -19.86 11.10
C GLY A 235 -7.52 -19.79 12.21
N VAL A 236 -7.19 -20.95 12.78
CA VAL A 236 -6.16 -21.09 13.82
C VAL A 236 -4.79 -21.17 13.14
N PRO A 237 -3.84 -20.26 13.43
CA PRO A 237 -2.50 -20.36 12.85
C PRO A 237 -1.81 -21.67 13.25
N PRO A 238 -1.28 -22.44 12.29
CA PRO A 238 -0.55 -23.68 12.55
C PRO A 238 0.77 -23.41 13.30
N THR A 239 1.07 -24.22 14.30
CA THR A 239 2.36 -24.17 15.03
C THR A 239 3.35 -25.22 14.53
N GLU A 240 2.84 -26.30 13.96
CA GLU A 240 3.60 -27.35 13.29
C GLU A 240 2.79 -27.95 12.15
N PHE A 241 3.46 -28.42 11.10
CA PHE A 241 2.83 -29.03 9.94
C PHE A 241 3.80 -29.99 9.25
N THR A 242 3.26 -30.92 8.46
CA THR A 242 4.05 -31.76 7.55
C THR A 242 3.78 -31.29 6.13
N TRP A 243 4.83 -31.03 5.36
CA TRP A 243 4.70 -30.55 3.98
C TRP A 243 5.50 -31.43 3.04
N THR A 244 4.92 -31.73 1.88
CA THR A 244 5.59 -32.45 0.80
C THR A 244 5.91 -31.48 -0.31
N ARG A 245 7.20 -31.30 -0.59
CA ARG A 245 7.67 -30.51 -1.72
C ARG A 245 7.54 -31.32 -3.00
N TYR A 246 6.95 -30.71 -4.02
CA TYR A 246 6.88 -31.25 -5.37
C TYR A 246 7.82 -30.48 -6.31
N ASP A 247 8.41 -31.18 -7.28
CA ASP A 247 9.16 -30.54 -8.36
C ASP A 247 8.21 -29.89 -9.39
N ALA A 248 8.79 -29.19 -10.37
CA ALA A 248 8.02 -28.57 -11.46
C ALA A 248 7.21 -29.57 -12.31
N GLY A 249 7.51 -30.87 -12.26
CA GLY A 249 6.77 -31.93 -12.93
C GLY A 249 5.66 -32.56 -12.07
N GLY A 250 5.46 -32.08 -10.84
CA GLY A 250 4.47 -32.59 -9.90
C GLY A 250 4.87 -33.88 -9.20
N LYS A 251 6.15 -34.27 -9.22
CA LYS A 251 6.64 -35.45 -8.49
C LYS A 251 7.03 -35.06 -7.06
N PRO A 252 6.64 -35.86 -6.04
CA PRO A 252 7.06 -35.61 -4.67
C PRO A 252 8.58 -35.79 -4.57
N VAL A 253 9.26 -34.83 -3.95
CA VAL A 253 10.71 -34.84 -3.78
C VAL A 253 11.09 -35.13 -2.33
N GLU A 254 10.41 -34.49 -1.38
CA GLU A 254 10.77 -34.56 0.05
C GLU A 254 9.54 -34.23 0.90
N THR A 255 9.33 -34.99 1.98
CA THR A 255 8.30 -34.74 3.00
C THR A 255 8.95 -34.52 4.35
N GLU A 256 8.69 -33.37 4.96
CA GLU A 256 9.30 -32.95 6.22
C GLU A 256 8.27 -32.37 7.18
N LYS A 257 8.57 -32.48 8.48
CA LYS A 257 7.85 -31.76 9.53
C LYS A 257 8.53 -30.41 9.76
N HIS A 258 7.72 -29.34 9.79
CA HIS A 258 8.17 -27.97 10.00
C HIS A 258 7.36 -27.29 11.11
N THR A 259 8.00 -26.36 11.79
CA THR A 259 7.33 -25.17 12.33
C THR A 259 7.42 -24.02 11.31
N PRO A 260 6.57 -22.99 11.40
CA PRO A 260 6.64 -21.83 10.51
C PRO A 260 8.03 -21.17 10.43
N MET A 261 8.77 -21.12 11.55
CA MET A 261 10.13 -20.58 11.58
C MET A 261 11.15 -21.49 10.86
N THR A 262 11.07 -22.80 11.07
CA THR A 262 11.96 -23.74 10.34
C THR A 262 11.68 -23.74 8.83
N PHE A 263 10.43 -23.48 8.45
CA PHE A 263 10.04 -23.34 7.05
C PHE A 263 10.58 -22.05 6.43
N LEU A 264 10.46 -20.90 7.13
CA LEU A 264 11.11 -19.65 6.74
C LEU A 264 12.62 -19.83 6.52
N LYS A 265 13.30 -20.48 7.47
CA LYS A 265 14.74 -20.76 7.37
C LYS A 265 15.14 -21.54 6.12
N LYS A 266 14.30 -22.50 5.70
CA LYS A 266 14.58 -23.32 4.51
C LYS A 266 14.19 -22.61 3.21
N TYR A 267 12.99 -22.04 3.15
CA TYR A 267 12.36 -21.58 1.90
C TYR A 267 12.30 -20.06 1.71
N GLY A 268 12.50 -19.26 2.75
CA GLY A 268 12.49 -17.80 2.67
C GLY A 268 13.85 -17.18 2.97
N ASP A 269 13.84 -15.98 3.57
CA ASP A 269 15.01 -15.20 3.95
C ASP A 269 14.86 -14.77 5.43
N GLU A 270 15.73 -15.24 6.32
CA GLU A 270 15.70 -14.85 7.74
C GLU A 270 16.22 -13.41 7.95
N ASN A 271 16.87 -12.80 6.95
CA ASN A 271 17.54 -11.51 7.05
C ASN A 271 16.80 -10.38 6.33
N LEU A 272 15.49 -10.50 6.10
CA LEU A 272 14.66 -9.49 5.41
C LEU A 272 14.80 -8.07 5.98
N ILE A 273 14.97 -7.92 7.29
CA ILE A 273 15.09 -6.61 7.95
C ILE A 273 16.46 -5.95 7.70
N GLY A 274 17.52 -6.74 7.48
CA GLY A 274 18.89 -6.25 7.33
C GLY A 274 19.37 -6.18 5.88
N ASN A 275 18.74 -6.95 4.99
CA ASN A 275 19.21 -7.15 3.61
C ASN A 275 18.55 -6.22 2.59
N TYR A 276 17.57 -5.42 2.98
CA TYR A 276 16.79 -4.62 2.05
C TYR A 276 16.79 -3.14 2.44
N VAL A 277 16.78 -2.29 1.42
CA VAL A 277 16.69 -0.84 1.55
C VAL A 277 15.44 -0.39 0.80
N MET A 278 14.61 0.42 1.47
CA MET A 278 13.53 1.09 0.79
C MET A 278 14.00 2.42 0.21
N LEU A 279 13.87 2.52 -1.11
CA LEU A 279 14.12 3.72 -1.88
C LEU A 279 12.78 4.37 -2.22
N MET A 280 12.73 5.69 -2.19
CA MET A 280 11.54 6.45 -2.53
C MET A 280 11.90 7.60 -3.47
N ASN A 281 11.02 7.89 -4.42
CA ASN A 281 11.09 9.13 -5.17
C ASN A 281 9.99 10.08 -4.69
N ASP A 282 10.36 10.96 -3.76
CA ASP A 282 9.52 12.03 -3.26
C ASP A 282 10.12 13.41 -3.61
N PRO A 283 9.72 14.03 -4.73
CA PRO A 283 10.19 15.37 -5.11
C PRO A 283 9.66 16.49 -4.20
N SER A 284 8.74 16.21 -3.26
CA SER A 284 8.28 17.20 -2.28
C SER A 284 9.23 17.37 -1.10
N ARG A 285 10.23 16.49 -0.96
CA ARG A 285 11.27 16.52 0.08
C ARG A 285 12.67 16.58 -0.52
N GLU A 286 13.65 16.91 0.32
CA GLU A 286 15.06 16.91 -0.08
C GLU A 286 15.50 15.49 -0.46
N TYR A 287 16.19 15.37 -1.60
CA TYR A 287 16.82 14.11 -1.96
C TYR A 287 18.07 13.85 -1.12
N TYR A 288 18.52 12.60 -1.11
CA TYR A 288 19.70 12.13 -0.40
C TYR A 288 19.61 12.27 1.12
N LYS A 289 18.38 12.14 1.64
CA LYS A 289 18.08 12.05 3.07
C LYS A 289 17.39 10.74 3.37
N CYS A 290 17.58 10.30 4.62
CA CYS A 290 16.83 9.20 5.20
C CYS A 290 15.64 9.78 5.98
N TYR A 291 14.44 9.25 5.76
CA TYR A 291 13.23 9.65 6.46
C TYR A 291 12.62 8.46 7.19
N GLU A 292 11.92 8.73 8.29
CA GLU A 292 11.21 7.74 9.09
C GLU A 292 9.81 8.26 9.43
N ILE A 293 8.76 7.50 9.14
CA ILE A 293 7.38 7.90 9.46
C ILE A 293 6.98 7.34 10.82
N ASP A 294 6.60 8.21 11.73
CA ASP A 294 6.22 7.81 13.08
C ASP A 294 4.98 6.92 13.09
N PHE A 295 4.97 5.88 13.92
CA PHE A 295 3.89 4.89 14.04
C PHE A 295 3.55 4.10 12.76
N ASP A 296 4.22 4.33 11.64
CA ASP A 296 4.12 3.50 10.44
C ASP A 296 4.96 2.23 10.62
N ARG A 297 4.42 1.31 11.42
CA ARG A 297 5.01 0.02 11.76
C ARG A 297 3.88 -0.96 12.05
N HIS A 298 4.20 -2.25 11.98
CA HIS A 298 3.18 -3.29 12.10
C HIS A 298 3.13 -3.91 13.50
N ARG A 299 4.21 -3.80 14.27
CA ARG A 299 4.31 -4.25 15.66
C ARG A 299 4.86 -3.13 16.54
N TYR A 300 4.47 -3.12 17.81
CA TYR A 300 4.86 -2.04 18.74
C TYR A 300 6.38 -1.95 18.96
N ASP A 301 7.04 -3.09 19.05
CA ASP A 301 8.50 -3.22 19.18
C ASP A 301 9.21 -3.31 17.82
N GLY A 302 8.51 -2.93 16.75
CA GLY A 302 8.92 -3.00 15.35
C GLY A 302 9.65 -1.78 14.86
N LYS A 303 10.08 -1.87 13.61
CA LYS A 303 10.73 -0.74 12.94
C LYS A 303 9.67 0.11 12.26
N ASN A 304 9.75 1.42 12.48
CA ASN A 304 9.03 2.35 11.64
C ASN A 304 9.52 2.22 10.20
N TRP A 305 8.63 2.58 9.30
CA TRP A 305 8.97 2.73 7.91
C TRP A 305 10.07 3.77 7.76
N THR A 306 11.22 3.32 7.25
CA THR A 306 12.40 4.13 6.95
C THR A 306 12.73 4.03 5.46
N TYR A 307 13.01 5.15 4.81
CA TYR A 307 13.35 5.19 3.39
C TYR A 307 14.44 6.20 3.05
N VAL A 308 15.19 5.91 1.98
CA VAL A 308 16.14 6.85 1.36
C VAL A 308 15.47 7.54 0.19
N ASN A 309 15.34 8.87 0.24
CA ASN A 309 14.73 9.65 -0.82
C ASN A 309 15.75 9.93 -1.93
N LEU A 310 15.46 9.58 -3.18
CA LEU A 310 16.37 9.71 -4.33
C LEU A 310 15.66 10.20 -5.60
N PRO A 311 16.39 10.81 -6.55
CA PRO A 311 15.90 10.97 -7.91
C PRO A 311 15.58 9.61 -8.55
N VAL A 312 14.51 9.56 -9.34
CA VAL A 312 14.02 8.33 -9.98
C VAL A 312 15.07 7.62 -10.83
N GLU A 313 15.96 8.36 -11.50
CA GLU A 313 17.03 7.81 -12.33
C GLU A 313 18.01 6.93 -11.54
N GLU A 314 18.37 7.30 -10.31
CA GLU A 314 19.23 6.46 -9.46
C GLU A 314 18.48 5.19 -9.00
N ILE A 315 17.17 5.30 -8.76
CA ILE A 315 16.31 4.16 -8.40
C ILE A 315 16.20 3.18 -9.58
N LYS A 316 15.95 3.67 -10.79
CA LYS A 316 15.89 2.87 -12.03
C LYS A 316 17.19 2.10 -12.26
N ALA A 317 18.35 2.72 -12.03
CA ALA A 317 19.64 2.05 -12.18
C ALA A 317 19.79 0.85 -11.22
N MET A 318 19.38 1.01 -9.96
CA MET A 318 19.39 -0.08 -8.97
C MET A 318 18.36 -1.17 -9.32
N ALA A 319 17.20 -0.79 -9.84
CA ALA A 319 16.19 -1.72 -10.33
C ALA A 319 16.73 -2.60 -11.47
N ILE A 320 17.36 -1.98 -12.48
CA ILE A 320 17.96 -2.69 -13.62
C ILE A 320 19.05 -3.65 -13.14
N ALA A 321 19.88 -3.25 -12.17
CA ALA A 321 20.90 -4.13 -11.59
C ALA A 321 20.29 -5.37 -10.92
N SER A 322 19.21 -5.20 -10.14
CA SER A 322 18.50 -6.31 -9.51
C SER A 322 17.85 -7.26 -10.52
N LEU A 323 17.21 -6.71 -11.57
CA LEU A 323 16.57 -7.52 -12.60
C LEU A 323 17.59 -8.32 -13.43
N LYS A 324 18.78 -7.76 -13.69
CA LYS A 324 19.89 -8.49 -14.34
C LYS A 324 20.41 -9.66 -13.50
N ASP A 325 20.31 -9.56 -12.18
CA ASP A 325 20.60 -10.64 -11.23
C ASP A 325 19.42 -11.63 -11.06
N SER A 326 18.38 -11.52 -11.91
CA SER A 326 17.17 -12.33 -11.81
C SER A 326 16.45 -12.22 -10.46
N THR A 327 16.51 -11.04 -9.83
CA THR A 327 15.89 -10.77 -8.53
C THR A 327 14.72 -9.80 -8.68
N MET A 328 13.52 -10.29 -8.36
CA MET A 328 12.31 -9.47 -8.26
C MET A 328 12.37 -8.48 -7.10
N MET A 329 11.62 -7.38 -7.22
CA MET A 329 11.60 -6.33 -6.20
C MET A 329 10.17 -5.96 -5.80
N TYR A 330 10.00 -5.58 -4.54
CA TYR A 330 8.78 -4.90 -4.11
C TYR A 330 8.77 -3.50 -4.71
N PHE A 331 7.68 -3.16 -5.39
CA PHE A 331 7.46 -1.88 -6.03
C PHE A 331 6.11 -1.32 -5.61
N SER A 332 5.98 0.00 -5.54
CA SER A 332 4.68 0.62 -5.31
C SER A 332 4.52 1.92 -6.07
N CYS A 333 3.27 2.23 -6.40
CA CYS A 333 2.90 3.35 -7.25
C CYS A 333 1.50 3.87 -6.90
N ASP A 334 1.05 4.88 -7.64
CA ASP A 334 -0.36 5.28 -7.71
C ASP A 334 -1.03 4.56 -8.89
N VAL A 335 -1.43 3.30 -8.69
CA VAL A 335 -1.83 2.40 -9.79
C VAL A 335 -3.10 2.86 -10.52
N GLY A 336 -3.97 3.62 -9.85
CA GLY A 336 -5.22 4.10 -10.44
C GLY A 336 -5.01 5.18 -11.52
N LYS A 337 -3.85 5.84 -11.53
CA LYS A 337 -3.58 6.93 -12.47
C LYS A 337 -3.25 6.37 -13.84
N PHE A 338 -4.09 6.71 -14.81
CA PHE A 338 -3.92 6.34 -16.21
C PHE A 338 -3.74 4.83 -16.47
N LEU A 339 -4.40 3.98 -15.68
CA LEU A 339 -4.47 2.54 -15.92
C LEU A 339 -5.56 2.20 -16.93
N HIS A 340 -5.18 1.55 -18.02
CA HIS A 340 -6.12 0.81 -18.86
C HIS A 340 -6.21 -0.64 -18.36
N SER A 341 -7.18 -0.92 -17.49
CA SER A 341 -7.28 -2.19 -16.74
C SER A 341 -7.35 -3.43 -17.64
N GLU A 342 -8.16 -3.41 -18.70
CA GLU A 342 -8.32 -4.57 -19.61
C GLU A 342 -7.04 -4.94 -20.35
N ARG A 343 -6.22 -3.93 -20.73
CA ARG A 343 -4.93 -4.14 -21.40
C ARG A 343 -3.80 -4.46 -20.40
N GLY A 344 -4.00 -4.11 -19.13
CA GLY A 344 -2.94 -4.09 -18.14
C GLY A 344 -1.85 -3.07 -18.47
N LEU A 345 -2.21 -1.92 -19.05
CA LEU A 345 -1.25 -0.90 -19.51
C LEU A 345 -1.35 0.35 -18.63
N LEU A 346 -0.20 0.77 -18.10
CA LEU A 346 -0.01 2.00 -17.34
C LEU A 346 0.77 3.00 -18.21
N ASP A 347 0.07 3.97 -18.76
CA ASP A 347 0.64 4.96 -19.67
C ASP A 347 -0.07 6.30 -19.49
N VAL A 348 0.69 7.38 -19.29
CA VAL A 348 0.17 8.74 -19.13
C VAL A 348 -0.71 9.20 -20.31
N ASN A 349 -0.58 8.55 -21.47
CA ASN A 349 -1.35 8.86 -22.66
C ASN A 349 -2.63 8.02 -22.82
N ASN A 350 -2.99 7.16 -21.86
CA ASN A 350 -4.20 6.31 -21.98
C ASN A 350 -5.51 7.10 -22.05
N TYR A 351 -5.56 8.29 -21.43
CA TYR A 351 -6.76 9.10 -21.36
C TYR A 351 -6.46 10.56 -21.68
N ASP A 352 -7.22 11.13 -22.63
CA ASP A 352 -7.16 12.53 -23.04
C ASP A 352 -8.32 13.32 -22.42
N TYR A 353 -8.25 13.52 -21.10
CA TYR A 353 -9.21 14.35 -20.37
C TYR A 353 -9.09 15.83 -20.73
N GLU A 354 -7.91 16.27 -21.18
CA GLU A 354 -7.65 17.67 -21.50
C GLU A 354 -8.47 18.12 -22.72
N SER A 355 -8.42 17.34 -23.80
CA SER A 355 -9.25 17.60 -24.99
C SER A 355 -10.73 17.46 -24.69
N LEU A 356 -11.13 16.46 -23.89
CA LEU A 356 -12.54 16.24 -23.53
C LEU A 356 -13.13 17.40 -22.73
N MET A 357 -12.35 17.97 -21.80
CA MET A 357 -12.80 19.04 -20.90
C MET A 357 -12.49 20.45 -21.42
N GLY A 358 -11.68 20.57 -22.47
CA GLY A 358 -11.23 21.87 -22.98
C GLY A 358 -10.36 22.64 -21.97
N THR A 359 -9.56 21.93 -21.16
CA THR A 359 -8.69 22.52 -20.13
C THR A 359 -7.45 21.65 -19.89
N THR A 360 -6.54 22.07 -19.01
CA THR A 360 -5.33 21.32 -18.67
C THR A 360 -5.30 20.88 -17.21
N PHE A 361 -4.60 19.78 -16.94
CA PHE A 361 -4.38 19.23 -15.60
C PHE A 361 -2.88 19.15 -15.27
N GLY A 362 -2.18 20.28 -15.42
CA GLY A 362 -0.71 20.35 -15.47
C GLY A 362 0.06 20.32 -14.14
N MET A 363 -0.46 19.69 -13.07
CA MET A 363 0.33 19.54 -11.83
C MET A 363 1.51 18.60 -12.03
N ASP A 364 2.71 19.02 -11.63
CA ASP A 364 3.87 18.13 -11.56
C ASP A 364 3.75 17.12 -10.39
N LYS A 365 4.62 16.11 -10.34
CA LYS A 365 4.59 15.08 -9.29
C LYS A 365 4.68 15.65 -7.87
N LYS A 366 5.49 16.69 -7.66
CA LYS A 366 5.63 17.35 -6.36
C LYS A 366 4.33 18.01 -5.95
N GLN A 367 3.71 18.76 -6.85
CA GLN A 367 2.44 19.44 -6.63
C GLN A 367 1.34 18.43 -6.35
N ARG A 368 1.27 17.32 -7.10
CA ARG A 368 0.27 16.26 -6.87
C ARG A 368 0.41 15.63 -5.48
N ILE A 369 1.62 15.45 -4.98
CA ILE A 369 1.87 14.97 -3.60
C ILE A 369 1.43 16.02 -2.58
N GLN A 370 1.84 17.28 -2.76
CA GLN A 370 1.55 18.36 -1.82
C GLN A 370 0.05 18.70 -1.72
N THR A 371 -0.72 18.43 -2.77
CA THR A 371 -2.17 18.67 -2.85
C THR A 371 -3.00 17.41 -2.64
N PHE A 372 -2.39 16.28 -2.25
CA PHE A 372 -3.06 14.99 -2.03
C PHE A 372 -3.72 14.39 -3.29
N ALA A 373 -3.37 14.87 -4.49
CA ALA A 373 -3.89 14.36 -5.75
C ALA A 373 -3.22 13.04 -6.19
N SER A 374 -2.05 12.72 -5.63
CA SER A 374 -1.36 11.45 -5.86
C SER A 374 -0.52 11.05 -4.64
N GLY A 375 -0.52 9.76 -4.35
CA GLY A 375 0.25 9.11 -3.29
C GLY A 375 0.35 7.62 -3.58
N SER A 376 1.20 6.89 -2.86
CA SER A 376 1.31 5.45 -3.08
C SER A 376 0.01 4.76 -2.65
N SER A 377 -0.66 4.08 -3.60
CA SER A 377 -1.94 3.40 -3.36
C SER A 377 -1.86 1.87 -3.48
N HIS A 378 -0.88 1.34 -4.22
CA HIS A 378 -0.79 -0.10 -4.46
C HIS A 378 0.65 -0.60 -4.56
N ALA A 379 0.88 -1.83 -4.10
CA ALA A 379 2.16 -2.53 -4.18
C ALA A 379 2.06 -3.71 -5.15
N MET A 380 3.11 -3.90 -5.96
CA MET A 380 3.24 -4.97 -6.95
C MET A 380 4.70 -5.40 -7.06
N THR A 381 4.97 -6.53 -7.73
CA THR A 381 6.32 -7.09 -7.81
C THR A 381 6.99 -6.73 -9.15
N LEU A 382 7.99 -5.84 -9.13
CA LEU A 382 8.75 -5.48 -10.33
C LEU A 382 9.59 -6.67 -10.80
N MET A 383 9.37 -7.09 -12.04
CA MET A 383 9.92 -8.34 -12.58
C MET A 383 10.54 -8.25 -13.97
N ALA A 384 10.34 -7.16 -14.71
CA ALA A 384 10.98 -7.01 -16.01
C ALA A 384 11.25 -5.55 -16.35
N VAL A 385 12.25 -5.37 -17.20
CA VAL A 385 12.57 -4.10 -17.84
C VAL A 385 12.94 -4.38 -19.29
N ASP A 386 12.47 -3.53 -20.18
CA ASP A 386 12.93 -3.50 -21.56
C ASP A 386 13.87 -2.32 -21.76
N LEU A 387 15.01 -2.59 -22.38
CA LEU A 387 16.10 -1.63 -22.55
C LEU A 387 16.30 -1.35 -24.04
N ASP A 388 16.46 -0.06 -24.39
CA ASP A 388 16.85 0.33 -25.74
C ASP A 388 18.30 -0.07 -26.05
N LYS A 389 18.72 0.17 -27.30
CA LYS A 389 20.10 -0.08 -27.76
C LYS A 389 21.19 0.65 -26.97
N ASN A 390 20.84 1.68 -26.21
CA ASN A 390 21.74 2.47 -25.38
C ASN A 390 21.68 2.05 -23.89
N GLY A 391 20.90 1.03 -23.56
CA GLY A 391 20.70 0.57 -22.19
C GLY A 391 19.74 1.42 -21.35
N LYS A 392 18.93 2.28 -21.98
CA LYS A 392 17.91 3.08 -21.30
C LYS A 392 16.58 2.31 -21.19
N PRO A 393 15.89 2.37 -20.05
CA PRO A 393 14.58 1.74 -19.90
C PRO A 393 13.54 2.38 -20.82
N VAL A 394 12.72 1.55 -21.44
CA VAL A 394 11.60 1.97 -22.31
C VAL A 394 10.26 1.66 -21.65
N LYS A 395 10.18 0.49 -21.00
CA LYS A 395 9.00 -0.01 -20.29
C LYS A 395 9.39 -1.01 -19.22
N TRP A 396 8.50 -1.20 -18.26
CA TRP A 396 8.67 -2.08 -17.11
C TRP A 396 7.46 -2.99 -16.98
N MET A 397 7.63 -4.13 -16.30
CA MET A 397 6.54 -5.03 -15.99
C MET A 397 6.54 -5.40 -14.52
N VAL A 398 5.34 -5.39 -13.94
CA VAL A 398 5.08 -5.87 -12.59
C VAL A 398 4.15 -7.08 -12.62
N GLU A 399 4.44 -8.07 -11.78
CA GLU A 399 3.49 -9.10 -11.38
C GLU A 399 2.49 -8.47 -10.40
N ASN A 400 1.20 -8.53 -10.71
CA ASN A 400 0.15 -8.00 -9.85
C ASN A 400 -0.53 -9.15 -9.07
N SER A 401 -1.29 -8.79 -8.04
CA SER A 401 -2.00 -9.73 -7.15
C SER A 401 -3.52 -9.65 -7.34
N TRP A 402 -4.00 -9.54 -8.58
CA TRP A 402 -5.43 -9.50 -8.94
C TRP A 402 -5.86 -10.71 -9.79
N GLY A 403 -5.07 -11.78 -9.78
CA GLY A 403 -5.34 -13.01 -10.51
C GLY A 403 -4.90 -12.98 -11.98
N ALA A 404 -4.69 -14.17 -12.55
CA ALA A 404 -4.12 -14.36 -13.89
C ALA A 404 -5.00 -13.82 -15.04
N ALA A 405 -6.29 -13.60 -14.80
CA ALA A 405 -7.22 -13.04 -15.79
C ALA A 405 -7.20 -11.50 -15.85
N SER A 406 -6.54 -10.84 -14.89
CA SER A 406 -6.46 -9.38 -14.83
C SER A 406 -5.32 -8.85 -15.70
N GLY A 407 -5.55 -7.72 -16.38
CA GLY A 407 -4.54 -7.06 -17.21
C GLY A 407 -3.91 -7.99 -18.23
N TYR A 408 -2.58 -7.94 -18.34
CA TYR A 408 -1.82 -8.83 -19.21
C TYR A 408 -1.42 -10.11 -18.48
N GLN A 409 -2.30 -11.11 -18.47
CA GLN A 409 -2.04 -12.42 -17.83
C GLN A 409 -1.64 -12.30 -16.35
N GLY A 410 -2.27 -11.41 -15.60
CA GLY A 410 -1.91 -11.11 -14.21
C GLY A 410 -0.83 -10.05 -14.01
N HIS A 411 -0.35 -9.44 -15.10
CA HIS A 411 0.71 -8.43 -15.07
C HIS A 411 0.19 -7.07 -15.50
N LEU A 412 0.92 -6.03 -15.08
CA LEU A 412 0.80 -4.70 -15.66
C LEU A 412 2.12 -4.32 -16.34
N ILE A 413 2.01 -3.71 -17.51
CA ILE A 413 3.11 -3.12 -18.27
C ILE A 413 3.01 -1.61 -18.13
N MET A 414 4.10 -0.95 -17.79
CA MET A 414 4.16 0.50 -17.62
C MET A 414 5.22 1.11 -18.53
N THR A 415 4.91 2.26 -19.12
CA THR A 415 5.91 3.04 -19.85
C THR A 415 6.91 3.65 -18.88
N ASP A 416 8.14 3.90 -19.32
CA ASP A 416 9.15 4.55 -18.47
C ASP A 416 8.70 5.95 -17.99
N LYS A 417 7.96 6.67 -18.84
CA LYS A 417 7.35 7.97 -18.48
C LYS A 417 6.29 7.82 -17.38
N TRP A 418 5.46 6.77 -17.43
CA TRP A 418 4.50 6.53 -16.35
C TRP A 418 5.20 6.17 -15.05
N PHE A 419 6.29 5.39 -15.12
CA PHE A 419 7.14 5.08 -13.98
C PHE A 419 7.62 6.37 -13.31
N ASP A 420 8.15 7.34 -14.06
CA ASP A 420 8.60 8.63 -13.52
C ASP A 420 7.52 9.38 -12.74
N GLU A 421 6.32 9.46 -13.32
CA GLU A 421 5.23 10.26 -12.78
C GLU A 421 4.55 9.64 -11.55
N TYR A 422 4.46 8.30 -11.49
CA TYR A 422 3.58 7.61 -10.55
C TYR A 422 4.24 6.48 -9.74
N MET A 423 5.54 6.17 -9.94
CA MET A 423 6.28 5.34 -9.00
C MET A 423 6.51 6.09 -7.68
N PHE A 424 6.40 5.40 -6.55
CA PHE A 424 6.73 5.98 -5.25
C PHE A 424 7.85 5.24 -4.54
N ARG A 425 7.81 3.91 -4.49
CA ARG A 425 8.77 3.12 -3.70
C ARG A 425 9.31 1.93 -4.47
N LEU A 426 10.56 1.59 -4.18
CA LEU A 426 11.22 0.36 -4.59
C LEU A 426 11.99 -0.19 -3.40
N VAL A 427 11.85 -1.47 -3.13
CA VAL A 427 12.68 -2.15 -2.12
C VAL A 427 13.68 -3.01 -2.84
N VAL A 428 14.95 -2.75 -2.57
CA VAL A 428 16.07 -3.39 -3.25
C VAL A 428 16.99 -4.05 -2.23
N GLU A 429 17.62 -5.16 -2.60
CA GLU A 429 18.69 -5.73 -1.76
C GLU A 429 19.84 -4.74 -1.60
N THR A 430 20.38 -4.65 -0.39
CA THR A 430 21.51 -3.77 -0.04
C THR A 430 22.69 -3.92 -1.00
N LYS A 431 22.93 -5.12 -1.54
CA LYS A 431 24.02 -5.41 -2.48
C LYS A 431 23.93 -4.64 -3.82
N PHE A 432 22.75 -4.18 -4.22
CA PHE A 432 22.56 -3.38 -5.44
C PHE A 432 22.61 -1.88 -5.20
N THR A 433 22.65 -1.45 -3.94
CA THR A 433 22.68 -0.02 -3.60
C THR A 433 24.07 0.58 -3.81
N THR A 434 24.11 1.89 -4.05
CA THR A 434 25.37 2.62 -4.23
C THR A 434 26.05 2.91 -2.88
N PRO A 435 27.38 3.16 -2.86
CA PRO A 435 28.07 3.60 -1.64
C PRO A 435 27.44 4.85 -1.01
N LYS A 436 26.90 5.76 -1.85
CA LYS A 436 26.18 6.96 -1.40
C LYS A 436 24.93 6.60 -0.58
N VAL A 437 24.13 5.63 -1.03
CA VAL A 437 22.96 5.15 -0.29
C VAL A 437 23.39 4.52 1.05
N GLN A 438 24.47 3.74 1.05
CA GLN A 438 25.02 3.15 2.26
C GLN A 438 25.46 4.21 3.29
N GLU A 439 26.06 5.32 2.86
CA GLU A 439 26.39 6.43 3.77
C GLU A 439 25.14 7.17 4.29
N ILE A 440 24.09 7.32 3.47
CA ILE A 440 22.83 7.93 3.93
C ILE A 440 22.16 7.07 5.01
N LEU A 441 22.19 5.74 4.87
CA LEU A 441 21.58 4.81 5.84
C LEU A 441 22.25 4.82 7.22
N LYS A 442 23.48 5.31 7.33
CA LYS A 442 24.16 5.50 8.63
C LYS A 442 23.66 6.72 9.39
N GLN A 443 22.97 7.64 8.71
CA GLN A 443 22.47 8.87 9.31
C GLN A 443 21.21 8.59 10.14
N LYS A 444 20.98 9.40 11.18
CA LYS A 444 19.70 9.38 11.89
C LYS A 444 18.59 9.85 10.95
N PRO A 445 17.51 9.08 10.74
CA PRO A 445 16.41 9.49 9.88
C PRO A 445 15.74 10.78 10.36
N ILE A 446 15.25 11.57 9.40
CA ILE A 446 14.37 12.70 9.64
C ILE A 446 12.97 12.16 9.95
N ARG A 447 12.48 12.41 11.16
CA ARG A 447 11.19 11.91 11.62
C ARG A 447 10.03 12.73 11.05
N LEU A 448 9.11 12.04 10.39
CA LEU A 448 7.86 12.54 9.86
C LEU A 448 6.69 12.15 10.80
N PRO A 449 5.60 12.92 10.85
CA PRO A 449 4.46 12.61 11.72
C PRO A 449 3.68 11.39 11.20
N ALA A 450 2.87 10.76 12.06
CA ALA A 450 2.05 9.61 11.70
C ALA A 450 0.96 9.92 10.64
N TRP A 451 0.61 11.19 10.45
CA TRP A 451 -0.34 11.68 9.44
C TRP A 451 0.35 12.27 8.21
N ASP A 452 1.59 11.85 7.92
CA ASP A 452 2.30 12.29 6.73
C ASP A 452 1.50 11.94 5.45
N PRO A 453 1.39 12.86 4.46
CA PRO A 453 0.49 12.72 3.30
C PRO A 453 0.94 11.67 2.26
N MET A 454 1.94 10.85 2.55
CA MET A 454 2.56 9.94 1.58
C MET A 454 1.68 8.78 1.11
N PHE A 455 0.52 8.62 1.73
CA PHE A 455 -0.41 7.54 1.42
C PHE A 455 -1.80 8.04 1.12
N ALA A 456 -2.40 7.42 0.11
CA ALA A 456 -3.84 7.43 -0.02
C ALA A 456 -4.45 6.49 1.05
N PRO A 457 -5.66 6.79 1.55
CA PRO A 457 -6.45 5.81 2.28
C PRO A 457 -6.61 4.51 1.48
N GLU A 458 -6.79 3.38 2.17
CA GLU A 458 -7.15 2.11 1.51
C GLU A 458 -8.49 2.30 0.77
N GLU A 459 -8.54 1.90 -0.51
CA GLU A 459 -9.74 1.92 -1.36
C GLU A 459 -10.58 0.65 -1.24
#